data_AF-A0A257AF60-F1
#
_entry.id   AF-A0A257AF60-F1
#
_cell.length_a   1.000
_cell.length_b   1.000
_cell.length_c   1.000
_cell.angle_alpha   90.00
_cell.angle_beta   90.00
_cell.angle_gamma   90.00
#
_symmetry.space_group_name_H-M   'P 1'
#
loop_
_entity.id
_entity.type
_entity.pdbx_description
1 polymer ?
#
loop_
_entity_poly.entity_id
_entity_poly.type
_entity_poly.pdbx_seq_one_letter_code
_entity_poly.pdbx_strand_id
1 'polypeptide(L)'
;MGAEKVIGVDVDPVSVEIARRNSKRLGVEVEWIVSPIEEYFGKGDTVLQNSLHKAGNRNFIEGKIGSKGKVLNVIPMMFQMRRVFPFHREEIHEFPVELYVIRRTRDEEKRRS
;
A
#
# COMPACT_ATOMS: atom_id res chain seq x y z
N MET A 1 -4.05 10.55 -17.81
CA MET A 1 -4.44 10.19 -16.43
C MET A 1 -3.35 9.32 -15.85
N GLY A 2 -2.80 9.69 -14.71
CA GLY A 2 -1.66 9.04 -14.08
C GLY A 2 -1.15 9.94 -12.96
N ALA A 3 -0.42 9.38 -12.00
CA ALA A 3 0.29 10.20 -11.02
C ALA A 3 1.34 11.05 -11.75
N GLU A 4 1.45 12.33 -11.39
CA GLU A 4 2.49 13.24 -11.93
C GLU A 4 3.89 12.76 -11.53
N LYS A 5 4.02 12.27 -10.29
CA LYS A 5 5.25 11.71 -9.73
C LYS A 5 4.91 10.50 -8.86
N VAL A 6 5.69 9.43 -8.98
CA VAL A 6 5.57 8.24 -8.12
C VAL A 6 6.89 8.03 -7.40
N ILE A 7 6.81 7.87 -6.08
CA ILE A 7 7.94 7.48 -5.22
C ILE A 7 7.57 6.14 -4.58
N GLY A 8 8.46 5.16 -4.71
CA GLY A 8 8.34 3.86 -4.06
C GLY A 8 9.41 3.70 -2.99
N VAL A 9 9.01 3.31 -1.78
CA VAL A 9 9.91 3.13 -0.63
C VAL A 9 9.75 1.72 -0.11
N ASP A 10 10.86 1.01 0.04
CA ASP A 10 10.91 -0.29 0.70
C ASP A 10 12.22 -0.40 1.51
N VAL A 11 12.21 -1.18 2.59
CA VAL A 11 13.40 -1.41 3.42
C VAL A 11 14.32 -2.45 2.79
N ASP A 12 13.78 -3.36 1.98
CA ASP A 12 14.55 -4.43 1.34
C ASP A 12 15.17 -3.97 0.01
N PRO A 13 16.52 -3.84 -0.08
CA PRO A 13 17.18 -3.42 -1.31
C PRO A 13 16.95 -4.39 -2.48
N VAL A 14 16.73 -5.68 -2.22
CA VAL A 14 16.48 -6.69 -3.28
C VAL A 14 15.11 -6.44 -3.91
N SER A 15 14.07 -6.23 -3.10
CA SER A 15 12.73 -5.87 -3.56
C SER A 15 12.74 -4.57 -4.37
N VAL A 16 13.50 -3.55 -3.94
CA VAL A 16 13.67 -2.29 -4.69
C VAL A 16 14.35 -2.52 -6.05
N GLU A 17 15.37 -3.37 -6.12
CA GLU A 17 16.04 -3.68 -7.39
C GLU A 17 15.07 -4.35 -8.38
N ILE A 18 14.29 -5.32 -7.92
CA ILE A 18 13.26 -5.98 -8.73
C ILE A 18 12.22 -4.95 -9.22
N ALA A 19 11.78 -4.06 -8.34
CA ALA A 19 10.81 -3.01 -8.67
C ALA A 19 11.34 -2.03 -9.73
N ARG A 20 12.62 -1.63 -9.64
CA ARG A 20 13.30 -0.82 -10.66
C ARG A 20 13.33 -1.51 -12.02
N ARG A 21 13.71 -2.79 -12.05
CA ARG A 21 13.74 -3.58 -13.30
C ARG A 21 12.34 -3.70 -13.93
N ASN A 22 11.32 -3.93 -13.11
CA ASN A 22 9.93 -3.97 -13.56
C ASN A 22 9.45 -2.63 -14.13
N SER A 23 9.78 -1.52 -13.46
CA SER A 23 9.41 -0.17 -13.91
C SER A 23 10.03 0.14 -15.27
N LYS A 24 11.32 -0.15 -15.44
CA LYS A 24 12.04 -0.01 -16.71
C LYS A 24 11.42 -0.86 -17.82
N ARG A 25 11.08 -2.12 -17.53
CA ARG A 25 10.44 -3.04 -18.49
C ARG A 25 9.06 -2.53 -18.94
N LEU A 26 8.32 -1.89 -18.05
CA LEU A 26 6.99 -1.35 -18.32
C LEU A 26 7.03 0.08 -18.91
N GLY A 27 8.21 0.70 -19.01
CA GLY A 27 8.35 2.07 -19.51
C GLY A 27 7.72 3.12 -18.59
N VAL A 28 7.61 2.84 -17.28
CA VAL A 28 7.06 3.77 -16.29
C VAL A 28 8.15 4.37 -15.43
N GLU A 29 8.03 5.66 -15.13
CA GLU A 29 8.98 6.39 -14.29
C GLU A 29 8.55 6.34 -12.82
N VAL A 30 9.44 5.81 -11.97
CA VAL A 30 9.23 5.72 -10.52
C VAL A 30 10.56 6.00 -9.81
N GLU A 31 10.55 6.91 -8.84
CA GLU A 31 11.68 7.17 -7.95
C GLU A 31 11.68 6.13 -6.82
N TRP A 32 12.62 5.19 -6.87
CA TRP A 32 12.71 4.11 -5.88
C TRP A 32 13.77 4.41 -4.81
N ILE A 33 13.39 4.35 -3.54
CA ILE A 33 14.22 4.64 -2.37
C ILE A 33 14.30 3.40 -1.47
N VAL A 34 15.51 3.04 -1.04
CA VAL A 34 15.71 2.02 0.00
C VAL A 34 15.78 2.73 1.34
N SER A 35 14.77 2.57 2.20
CA SER A 35 14.71 3.22 3.50
C SER A 35 13.65 2.59 4.40
N PRO A 36 13.88 2.48 5.73
CA PRO A 36 12.81 2.24 6.68
C PRO A 36 11.72 3.31 6.57
N ILE A 37 10.45 2.92 6.69
CA ILE A 37 9.35 3.88 6.54
C ILE A 37 9.35 4.94 7.65
N GLU A 38 9.91 4.60 8.81
CA GLU A 38 10.10 5.49 9.95
C GLU A 38 11.10 6.62 9.67
N GLU A 39 11.99 6.43 8.71
CA GLU A 39 13.04 7.40 8.33
C GLU A 39 12.70 8.17 7.04
N TYR A 40 11.61 7.81 6.36
CA TYR A 40 11.17 8.49 5.15
C TYR A 40 10.20 9.63 5.45
N PHE A 41 10.59 10.86 5.09
CA PHE A 41 9.80 12.08 5.31
C PHE A 41 9.39 12.75 3.99
N GLY A 42 8.55 12.08 3.21
CA GLY A 42 7.98 12.62 1.97
C GLY A 42 6.59 13.26 2.15
N LYS A 43 6.21 14.14 1.22
CA LYS A 43 4.82 14.57 1.03
C LYS A 43 4.30 13.99 -0.28
N GLY A 44 3.06 13.51 -0.28
CA GLY A 44 2.35 13.08 -1.48
C GLY A 44 0.85 13.26 -1.29
N ASP A 45 0.14 13.52 -2.40
CA ASP A 45 -1.31 13.72 -2.39
C ASP A 45 -2.08 12.42 -2.19
N THR A 46 -1.45 11.28 -2.49
CA THR A 46 -2.02 9.95 -2.31
C THR A 46 -0.92 8.98 -1.88
N VAL A 47 -1.22 8.16 -0.89
CA VAL A 47 -0.34 7.09 -0.41
C VAL A 47 -1.02 5.76 -0.68
N LEU A 48 -0.30 4.85 -1.34
CA LEU A 48 -0.70 3.47 -1.51
C LEU A 48 0.26 2.59 -0.72
N GLN A 49 -0.29 1.78 0.18
CA GLN A 49 0.46 0.84 1.01
C GLN A 49 -0.18 -0.53 0.90
N ASN A 50 0.60 -1.52 0.49
CA ASN A 50 0.15 -2.91 0.43
C ASN A 50 0.43 -3.62 1.76
N SER A 51 -0.26 -3.24 2.84
CA SER A 51 -0.27 -4.03 4.06
C SER A 51 -1.37 -5.09 3.95
N LEU A 52 -0.97 -6.36 3.87
CA LEU A 52 -1.92 -7.47 3.83
C LEU A 52 -2.57 -7.63 5.21
N HIS A 53 -3.72 -6.99 5.41
CA HIS A 53 -4.60 -7.28 6.52
C HIS A 53 -5.64 -8.30 6.06
N LYS A 54 -5.68 -9.47 6.71
CA LYS A 54 -6.79 -10.41 6.55
C LYS A 54 -8.09 -9.69 6.91
N ALA A 55 -9.19 -10.06 6.25
CA ALA A 55 -10.51 -9.55 6.62
C ALA A 55 -10.78 -9.76 8.13
N GLY A 56 -11.44 -8.80 8.77
CA GLY A 56 -11.79 -8.85 10.20
C GLY A 56 -10.91 -8.00 11.13
N ASN A 57 -9.92 -7.27 10.59
CA ASN A 57 -9.06 -6.36 11.37
C ASN A 57 -9.59 -4.93 11.49
N ARG A 58 -10.84 -4.66 11.08
CA ARG A 58 -11.42 -3.30 10.97
C ARG A 58 -11.26 -2.46 12.23
N ASN A 59 -11.63 -3.00 13.39
CA ASN A 59 -11.56 -2.27 14.67
C ASN A 59 -10.13 -1.79 14.98
N PHE A 60 -9.12 -2.61 14.65
CA PHE A 60 -7.73 -2.23 14.84
C PHE A 60 -7.32 -1.11 13.87
N ILE A 61 -7.71 -1.22 12.59
CA ILE A 61 -7.39 -0.22 11.57
C ILE A 61 -8.07 1.11 11.90
N GLU A 62 -9.36 1.10 12.22
CA GLU A 62 -10.10 2.31 12.61
C GLU A 62 -9.53 2.94 13.88
N GLY A 63 -9.17 2.13 14.89
CA GLY A 63 -8.50 2.61 16.10
C GLY A 63 -7.14 3.26 15.82
N LYS A 64 -6.35 2.72 14.88
CA LYS A 64 -5.06 3.29 14.48
C LYS A 64 -5.20 4.57 13.66
N ILE A 65 -6.24 4.66 12.83
CA ILE A 65 -6.57 5.90 12.10
C ILE A 65 -6.99 6.98 13.11
N GLY A 66 -7.89 6.63 14.05
CA GLY A 66 -8.36 7.54 15.09
C GLY A 66 -8.81 8.89 14.53
N SER A 67 -8.41 9.98 15.17
CA SER A 67 -8.72 11.35 14.72
C SER A 67 -7.90 11.83 13.51
N LYS A 68 -6.93 11.04 13.04
CA LYS A 68 -6.01 11.45 11.95
C LYS A 68 -6.64 11.35 10.56
N GLY A 69 -7.73 10.61 10.42
CA GLY A 69 -8.44 10.44 9.17
C GLY A 69 -9.78 9.75 9.31
N LYS A 70 -10.40 9.47 8.17
CA LYS A 70 -11.69 8.81 8.05
C LYS A 70 -11.62 7.74 6.97
N VAL A 71 -12.15 6.56 7.27
CA VAL A 71 -12.37 5.52 6.26
C VAL A 71 -13.51 5.99 5.34
N LEU A 72 -13.21 6.15 4.06
CA LEU A 72 -14.19 6.52 3.04
C LEU A 72 -14.83 5.29 2.40
N ASN A 73 -14.04 4.23 2.19
CA ASN A 73 -14.51 3.00 1.57
C ASN A 73 -13.73 1.80 2.09
N VAL A 74 -14.40 0.64 2.12
CA VAL A 74 -13.81 -0.67 2.40
C VAL A 74 -14.27 -1.62 1.32
N ILE A 75 -13.33 -2.08 0.50
CA ILE A 75 -13.62 -2.96 -0.65
C ILE A 75 -13.15 -4.37 -0.29
N PRO A 76 -14.07 -5.29 0.05
CA PRO A 76 -13.71 -6.69 0.28
C PRO A 76 -13.34 -7.36 -1.06
N MET A 77 -12.29 -8.16 -1.06
CA MET A 77 -11.88 -8.93 -2.24
C MET A 77 -11.25 -10.26 -1.85
N MET A 78 -11.35 -11.26 -2.74
CA MET A 78 -10.66 -12.53 -2.58
C MET A 78 -9.25 -12.40 -3.16
N PHE A 79 -8.23 -12.56 -2.33
CA PHE A 79 -6.84 -12.50 -2.77
C PHE A 79 -6.29 -13.91 -3.01
N GLN A 80 -5.57 -14.07 -4.11
CA GLN A 80 -4.95 -15.35 -4.49
C GLN A 80 -3.43 -15.25 -4.29
N MET A 81 -2.87 -16.06 -3.41
CA MET A 81 -1.43 -16.23 -3.30
C MET A 81 -1.00 -17.53 -3.95
N ARG A 82 -0.12 -17.43 -4.96
CA ARG A 82 0.57 -18.59 -5.52
C ARG A 82 1.61 -19.11 -4.53
N ARG A 83 1.93 -20.39 -4.64
CA ARG A 83 2.98 -21.05 -3.86
C ARG A 83 4.32 -20.29 -3.92
N VAL A 84 4.74 -19.71 -2.79
CA VAL A 84 6.02 -18.98 -2.64
C VAL A 84 7.13 -19.83 -1.99
N PHE A 85 6.80 -20.75 -1.08
CA PHE A 85 7.80 -21.52 -0.33
C PHE A 85 7.74 -23.03 -0.60
N PRO A 86 8.87 -23.76 -0.49
CA PRO A 86 8.93 -25.20 -0.78
C PRO A 86 7.99 -26.05 0.06
N PHE A 87 7.72 -25.65 1.31
CA PHE A 87 6.90 -26.36 2.28
C PHE A 87 5.38 -26.14 2.11
N HIS A 88 4.96 -25.25 1.21
CA HIS A 88 3.54 -25.10 0.89
C HIS A 88 3.04 -26.28 0.06
N ARG A 89 1.87 -26.82 0.44
CA ARG A 89 1.19 -27.94 -0.24
C ARG A 89 0.17 -27.48 -1.28
N GLU A 90 -0.38 -26.28 -1.11
CA GLU A 90 -1.37 -25.69 -2.01
C GLU A 90 -0.68 -24.87 -3.11
N GLU A 91 -1.12 -25.05 -4.36
CA GLU A 91 -0.62 -24.29 -5.52
C GLU A 91 -1.11 -22.83 -5.50
N ILE A 92 -2.38 -22.64 -5.14
CA ILE A 92 -3.02 -21.34 -4.97
C ILE A 92 -3.82 -21.39 -3.68
N HIS A 93 -3.53 -20.46 -2.77
CA HIS A 93 -4.30 -20.24 -1.56
C HIS A 93 -5.15 -18.97 -1.71
N GLU A 94 -6.46 -19.10 -1.50
CA GLU A 94 -7.40 -17.99 -1.58
C GLU A 94 -7.84 -17.55 -0.18
N PHE A 95 -7.83 -16.24 0.07
CA PHE A 95 -8.30 -15.68 1.35
C PHE A 95 -8.86 -14.28 1.19
N PRO A 96 -9.89 -13.91 1.99
CA PRO A 96 -10.48 -12.59 1.92
C PRO A 96 -9.57 -11.51 2.51
N VAL A 97 -9.46 -10.38 1.81
CA VAL A 97 -8.78 -9.16 2.25
C VAL A 97 -9.71 -7.96 2.09
N GLU A 98 -9.39 -6.87 2.78
CA GLU A 98 -10.13 -5.61 2.71
C GLU A 98 -9.18 -4.49 2.21
N LEU A 99 -9.52 -3.84 1.10
CA LEU A 99 -8.83 -2.64 0.63
C LEU A 99 -9.51 -1.40 1.22
N TYR A 100 -8.74 -0.61 1.97
CA TYR A 100 -9.22 0.59 2.64
C TYR A 100 -8.87 1.85 1.84
N VAL A 101 -9.87 2.71 1.63
CA VAL A 101 -9.67 4.07 1.15
C VAL A 101 -9.83 5.01 2.34
N ILE A 102 -8.75 5.69 2.72
CA ILE A 102 -8.70 6.54 3.91
C ILE A 102 -8.40 7.97 3.46
N ARG A 103 -9.12 8.94 4.03
CA ARG A 103 -8.85 10.36 3.86
C ARG A 103 -8.33 10.98 5.15
N ARG A 104 -7.27 11.77 5.05
CA ARG A 104 -6.71 12.48 6.20
C ARG A 104 -7.59 13.67 6.59
N THR A 105 -7.77 13.90 7.88
CA THR A 105 -8.64 14.97 8.39
C THR A 105 -8.18 16.37 7.93
N ARG A 106 -6.87 16.62 7.95
CA ARG A 106 -6.26 17.91 7.52
C ARG A 106 -6.50 18.26 6.04
N ASP A 107 -6.82 17.27 5.20
CA ASP A 107 -7.08 17.51 3.78
C ASP A 107 -8.54 17.93 3.53
N GLU A 108 -9.45 17.69 4.49
CA GLU A 108 -10.81 18.24 4.44
C GLU A 108 -10.85 19.73 4.76
N GLU A 109 -10.03 20.18 5.72
CA GLU A 109 -9.95 21.58 6.14
C GLU A 109 -9.47 22.48 4.99
N LYS A 110 -8.47 22.04 4.23
CA LYS A 110 -7.96 22.75 3.05
C LYS A 110 -8.94 22.89 1.90
N ARG A 111 -9.98 22.04 1.81
CA ARG A 111 -11.00 22.11 0.75
C ARG A 111 -12.17 23.03 1.11
N ARG A 112 -12.28 23.45 2.37
CA ARG A 112 -13.33 24.36 2.86
C ARG A 112 -12.88 25.82 2.94
N SER A 113 -11.58 26.09 2.74
CA SER A 113 -10.94 27.40 2.60
C SER A 113 -10.71 27.73 1.14
#